data_AF-A0A418ZYB2-F1
#
_entry.id   AF-A0A418ZYB2-F1
#
_cell.length_a   1.000
_cell.length_b   1.000
_cell.length_c   1.000
_cell.angle_alpha   90.00
_cell.angle_beta   90.00
_cell.angle_gamma   90.00
#
_symmetry.space_group_name_H-M   'P 1'
#
loop_
_entity.id
_entity.type
_entity.pdbx_description
1 polymer ?
#
loop_
_entity_poly.entity_id
_entity_poly.type
_entity_poly.pdbx_seq_one_letter_code
_entity_poly.pdbx_strand_id
1 'polypeptide(L)' 'MTDRADLPPAAQRALAEAEERRKAAAKAQPLPKEYGGRDGPEPVRYGDYEKNGIAVDF' A
#
# COMPACT_ATOMS: atom_id res chain seq x y z
N MET A 1 -5.30 20.80 -3.21
CA MET A 1 -5.48 19.63 -4.10
C MET A 1 -5.04 20.08 -5.47
N THR A 2 -3.89 19.64 -5.96
CA THR A 2 -3.45 19.94 -7.35
C THR A 2 -4.34 19.14 -8.30
N ASP A 3 -4.99 19.82 -9.24
CA ASP A 3 -5.80 19.15 -10.24
C ASP A 3 -4.91 18.28 -11.13
N ARG A 4 -5.40 17.09 -11.49
CA ARG A 4 -4.64 16.12 -12.31
C ARG A 4 -4.19 16.69 -13.66
N ALA A 5 -4.89 17.69 -14.16
CA ALA A 5 -4.56 18.42 -15.38
C ALA A 5 -3.29 19.29 -15.23
N ASP A 6 -3.00 19.78 -14.02
CA ASP A 6 -1.85 20.65 -13.74
C ASP A 6 -0.56 19.85 -13.46
N LEU A 7 -0.63 18.52 -13.49
CA LEU A 7 0.52 17.66 -13.27
C LEU A 7 1.42 17.60 -14.50
N PRO A 8 2.75 17.51 -14.32
CA PRO A 8 3.65 17.33 -15.45
C PRO A 8 3.33 16.02 -16.19
N PRO A 9 3.60 15.94 -17.51
CA PRO A 9 3.27 14.76 -18.32
C PRO A 9 3.84 13.44 -17.78
N ALA A 10 4.98 13.48 -17.08
CA ALA A 10 5.55 12.32 -16.41
C ALA A 10 4.67 11.80 -15.26
N ALA A 11 4.12 12.70 -14.43
CA ALA A 11 3.25 12.34 -13.33
C ALA A 11 1.89 11.81 -13.82
N GLN A 12 1.34 12.39 -14.89
CA GLN A 12 0.11 11.88 -15.51
C GLN A 12 0.29 10.45 -16.03
N ARG A 13 1.40 10.16 -16.71
CA ARG A 13 1.74 8.81 -17.18
C ARG A 13 1.91 7.82 -16.04
N ALA A 14 2.64 8.20 -14.99
CA ALA A 14 2.84 7.35 -13.82
C ALA A 14 1.50 6.98 -13.14
N LEU A 15 0.57 7.93 -13.04
CA LEU A 15 -0.77 7.68 -12.51
C LEU A 15 -1.59 6.76 -13.41
N ALA A 16 -1.53 6.95 -14.73
CA ALA A 16 -2.22 6.08 -15.69
C ALA A 16 -1.71 4.64 -15.61
N GLU A 17 -0.40 4.43 -15.55
CA GLU A 17 0.19 3.09 -15.36
C GLU A 17 -0.23 2.45 -14.02
N ALA A 18 -0.24 3.24 -12.94
CA ALA A 18 -0.69 2.76 -11.63
C ALA A 18 -2.18 2.38 -11.63
N GLU A 19 -3.02 3.12 -12.34
CA GLU A 19 -4.44 2.78 -12.53
C GLU A 19 -4.61 1.49 -13.35
N GLU A 20 -3.87 1.32 -14.44
CA GLU A 20 -3.88 0.07 -15.22
C GLU A 20 -3.45 -1.13 -14.37
N ARG A 21 -2.38 -1.01 -13.57
CA ARG A 21 -1.96 -2.07 -12.62
C ARG A 21 -3.05 -2.38 -11.59
N ARG A 22 -3.73 -1.37 -11.05
CA ARG A 22 -4.84 -1.57 -10.10
C ARG A 22 -6.03 -2.28 -10.74
N LYS A 23 -6.41 -1.91 -11.97
CA LYS A 23 -7.48 -2.60 -12.73
C LYS A 23 -7.12 -4.05 -13.03
N ALA A 24 -5.87 -4.34 -13.36
CA ALA A 24 -5.38 -5.69 -13.57
C ALA A 24 -5.41 -6.52 -12.28
N ALA A 25 -4.96 -5.94 -11.16
CA ALA A 25 -5.01 -6.57 -9.85
C ALA A 25 -6.46 -6.80 -9.35
N ALA A 26 -7.39 -5.90 -9.66
CA ALA A 26 -8.80 -6.07 -9.32
C ALA A 26 -9.48 -7.24 -10.06
N LYS A 27 -8.92 -7.69 -11.19
CA LYS A 27 -9.36 -8.89 -11.92
C LYS A 27 -8.72 -10.18 -11.39
N ALA A 28 -7.66 -10.08 -10.57
CA ALA A 28 -7.10 -11.23 -9.89
C ALA A 28 -8.06 -11.69 -8.78
N GLN A 29 -8.05 -12.98 -8.47
CA GLN A 29 -8.84 -13.48 -7.34
C GLN A 29 -8.42 -12.75 -6.06
N PRO A 30 -9.36 -12.30 -5.22
CA PRO A 30 -9.03 -11.64 -3.97
C PRO A 30 -8.17 -12.60 -3.15
N LEU A 31 -7.01 -12.13 -2.69
CA LEU A 31 -6.22 -12.91 -1.75
C LEU A 31 -7.06 -13.16 -0.50
N PRO A 32 -6.95 -14.36 0.11
CA PRO A 32 -7.62 -14.61 1.38
C PRO A 32 -7.23 -13.52 2.37
N LYS A 33 -8.24 -12.95 3.04
CA LYS A 33 -8.00 -11.94 4.05
C LYS A 33 -7.17 -12.57 5.16
N GLU A 34 -6.01 -11.99 5.44
CA GLU A 34 -5.22 -12.36 6.61
C GLU A 34 -5.93 -11.85 7.86
N TYR A 35 -6.19 -12.75 8.79
CA TYR A 35 -6.81 -12.43 10.08
C TYR A 35 -5.76 -12.59 11.17
N GLY A 36 -5.70 -11.61 12.08
CA GLY A 36 -4.73 -11.62 13.19
C GLY A 36 -3.37 -10.99 12.87
N GLY A 37 -3.10 -10.63 11.61
CA GLY A 37 -1.94 -9.83 11.24
C GLY A 37 -2.06 -8.38 11.72
N ARG A 38 -0.93 -7.77 12.11
CA ARG A 38 -0.88 -6.34 12.46
C ARG A 38 -1.08 -5.52 11.19
N ASP A 39 -1.95 -4.51 11.24
CA ASP A 39 -2.09 -3.56 10.13
C ASP A 39 -0.76 -2.84 9.89
N GLY A 40 -0.42 -2.63 8.62
CA GLY A 40 0.78 -1.90 8.22
C GLY A 40 1.96 -2.79 7.82
N PRO A 41 3.10 -2.18 7.49
CA PRO A 41 4.26 -2.90 7.01
C PRO A 41 4.86 -3.80 8.09
N GLU A 42 5.43 -4.94 7.67
CA GLU A 42 5.92 -5.97 8.58
C GLU A 42 6.94 -5.40 9.60
N PRO A 43 6.70 -5.50 10.92
CA PRO A 43 7.54 -4.87 11.94
C PRO A 43 9.00 -5.31 11.86
N VAL A 44 9.26 -6.55 11.43
CA VAL A 44 10.62 -7.09 11.21
C VAL A 44 11.40 -6.29 10.16
N ARG A 45 10.73 -5.80 9.11
CA ARG A 45 11.38 -5.02 8.04
C ARG A 45 11.61 -3.56 8.42
N TYR A 46 10.84 -3.02 9.37
CA TYR A 46 10.82 -1.58 9.67
C TYR A 46 11.19 -1.24 11.12
N GLY A 47 11.57 -2.23 11.93
CA GLY A 47 12.03 -2.04 13.31
C GLY A 47 10.92 -1.63 14.30
N ASP A 48 9.66 -1.69 13.89
CA ASP A 48 8.51 -1.23 14.68
C ASP A 48 7.91 -2.35 15.52
N TYR A 49 8.72 -2.91 16.42
CA TYR A 49 8.30 -3.94 17.36
C TYR A 49 7.49 -3.39 18.54
N GLU A 50 7.25 -2.08 18.59
CA GLU A 50 6.54 -1.45 19.70
C GLU A 50 5.04 -1.34 19.41
N LYS A 51 4.23 -1.73 20.40
CA LYS A 51 2.79 -1.47 20.43
C LYS A 51 2.45 -0.87 21.78
N ASN A 52 1.98 0.39 21.79
CA ASN A 52 1.69 1.13 23.02
C ASN A 52 2.89 1.21 23.99
N GLY A 53 4.11 1.32 23.48
CA GLY A 53 5.33 1.41 24.29
C GLY A 53 5.81 0.08 24.90
N ILE A 54 5.23 -1.05 24.47
CA ILE A 54 5.67 -2.39 24.85
C ILE A 54 6.30 -3.03 23.61
N ALA A 55 7.51 -3.55 23.76
CA ALA A 55 8.13 -4.41 22.75
C ALA A 55 7.35 -5.72 22.68
N VAL A 56 6.73 -5.99 21.53
CA VAL A 56 5.91 -7.16 21.26
C VAL A 56 6.55 -7.93 20.11
N ASP A 57 6.83 -9.21 20.36
CA ASP A 57 7.23 -10.18 19.35
C ASP A 57 6.11 -11.22 19.25
N PHE A 58 5.65 -11.48 18.01
CA PHE A 58 4.52 -12.35 17.60
C PHE A 58 3.09 -11.78 17.78
#